data_AF-A0A142WRY5-F1
#
_entry.id   AF-A0A142WRY5-F1
#
_cell.length_a   1.000
_cell.length_b   1.000
_cell.length_c   1.000
_cell.angle_alpha   90.00
_cell.angle_beta   90.00
_cell.angle_gamma   90.00
#
_symmetry.space_group_name_H-M   'P 1'
#
loop_
_entity.id
_entity.type
_entity.pdbx_description
1 polymer ?
#
loop_
_entity_poly.entity_id
_entity_poly.type
_entity_poly.pdbx_seq_one_letter_code
_entity_poly.pdbx_strand_id
1 'polypeptide(L)'
;MFQRMLAMLLSPLCAIAGKLELGNIPTERVYKTERAARPQLNDAAFYDKFYAGTEIPRDIPIRYRRLLEAILGEDLAGLWPDDNIAAIYDGLDFADVIYRIEREFRVRIPLAENLKPPLTCGDEAAPQGTIDGTFDSVIRYLARRLKPERPAD
;
A
#
# COMPACT_ATOMS: atom_id res chain seq x y z
N MET A 1 -28.15 6.44 53.41
CA MET A 1 -26.79 5.95 53.07
C MET A 1 -26.93 4.74 52.18
N PHE A 2 -26.76 4.89 50.86
CA PHE A 2 -26.19 3.87 49.98
C PHE A 2 -25.94 4.52 48.62
N GLN A 3 -24.72 5.04 48.51
CA GLN A 3 -24.16 5.72 47.36
C GLN A 3 -23.33 4.67 46.63
N ARG A 4 -23.82 4.18 45.48
CA ARG A 4 -23.05 3.29 44.61
C ARG A 4 -23.19 3.72 43.15
N MET A 5 -22.11 4.39 42.73
CA MET A 5 -21.53 4.51 41.40
C MET A 5 -22.20 3.68 40.29
N LEU A 6 -22.79 4.40 39.34
CA LEU A 6 -22.95 3.94 37.97
C LEU A 6 -22.38 5.03 37.06
N ALA A 7 -21.09 4.95 36.78
CA ALA A 7 -20.38 5.79 35.82
C ALA A 7 -19.66 4.86 34.85
N MET A 8 -20.23 4.68 33.66
CA MET A 8 -19.72 3.99 32.46
C MET A 8 -20.94 3.91 31.51
N LEU A 9 -20.98 4.36 30.26
CA LEU A 9 -20.01 4.82 29.27
C LEU A 9 -20.75 5.80 28.36
N LEU A 10 -20.44 7.10 28.44
CA LEU A 10 -20.71 8.02 27.34
C LEU A 10 -19.57 7.84 26.34
N SER A 11 -19.77 6.96 25.36
CA SER A 11 -18.94 6.94 24.16
C SER A 11 -19.18 8.26 23.42
N PRO A 12 -18.16 9.12 23.24
CA PRO A 12 -18.30 10.19 22.27
C PRO A 12 -18.29 9.53 20.89
N LEU A 13 -19.45 9.55 20.24
CA LEU A 13 -19.53 9.43 18.80
C LEU A 13 -18.57 10.47 18.21
N CYS A 14 -17.41 10.01 17.75
CA CYS A 14 -16.49 10.78 16.93
C CYS A 14 -17.24 11.24 15.69
N ALA A 15 -17.75 12.46 15.74
CA ALA A 15 -18.16 13.21 14.57
C ALA A 15 -16.89 13.55 13.78
N ILE A 16 -16.49 12.68 12.84
CA ILE A 16 -15.56 13.07 11.79
C ILE A 16 -16.41 13.68 10.67
N ALA A 17 -16.79 14.94 10.87
CA ALA A 17 -17.16 15.81 9.77
C ALA A 17 -15.86 16.24 9.06
N GLY A 18 -15.38 15.39 8.16
CA GLY A 18 -14.20 15.64 7.34
C GLY A 18 -14.55 16.61 6.22
N LYS A 19 -14.25 17.89 6.45
CA LYS A 19 -14.10 18.90 5.41
C LYS A 19 -13.04 18.39 4.41
N LEU A 20 -13.38 18.26 3.13
CA LEU A 20 -12.43 17.98 2.05
C LEU A 20 -11.49 19.19 1.92
N GLU A 21 -10.48 19.24 2.79
CA GLU A 21 -9.31 20.09 2.60
C GLU A 21 -8.47 19.43 1.52
N LEU A 22 -8.03 20.19 0.52
CA LEU A 22 -7.07 19.74 -0.49
C LEU A 22 -5.88 19.12 0.25
N GLY A 23 -5.84 17.79 0.23
CA GLY A 23 -5.16 16.98 1.25
C GLY A 23 -3.68 17.30 1.33
N ASN A 24 -3.20 17.57 2.55
CA ASN A 24 -1.78 17.67 2.86
C ASN A 24 -1.13 16.32 2.53
N ILE A 25 -0.58 16.16 1.31
CA ILE A 25 0.23 14.99 0.98
C ILE A 25 1.42 15.01 1.96
N PRO A 26 1.60 13.96 2.78
CA PRO A 26 2.70 13.93 3.73
C PRO A 26 4.01 14.08 2.96
N THR A 27 4.79 15.12 3.26
CA THR A 27 6.14 15.24 2.69
C THR A 27 6.93 13.96 3.00
N GLU A 28 7.85 13.57 2.12
CA GLU A 28 8.71 12.39 2.30
C GLU A 28 9.31 12.30 3.72
N ARG A 29 9.73 13.44 4.29
CA ARG A 29 10.26 13.53 5.67
C ARG A 29 9.24 13.14 6.75
N VAL A 30 8.00 13.59 6.62
CA VAL A 30 6.91 13.24 7.56
C VAL A 30 6.63 11.76 7.44
N TYR A 31 6.50 11.25 6.22
CA TYR A 31 6.29 9.82 5.99
C TYR A 31 7.40 8.96 6.60
N LYS A 32 8.68 9.32 6.41
CA LYS A 32 9.80 8.58 7.00
C LYS A 32 9.73 8.54 8.53
N THR A 33 9.30 9.64 9.15
CA THR A 33 9.12 9.73 10.61
C THR A 33 7.98 8.82 11.07
N GLU A 34 6.84 8.86 10.38
CA GLU A 34 5.69 8.00 10.67
C GLU A 34 6.00 6.52 10.43
N ARG A 35 6.65 6.18 9.31
CA ARG A 35 7.09 4.82 8.97
C ARG A 35 8.03 4.25 10.04
N ALA A 36 8.95 5.06 10.56
CA ALA A 36 9.86 4.65 11.64
C ALA A 36 9.13 4.40 12.97
N ALA A 37 8.01 5.08 13.21
CA ALA A 37 7.18 4.89 14.41
C ALA A 37 6.25 3.67 14.34
N ARG A 38 5.99 3.13 13.15
CA ARG A 38 5.16 1.92 12.96
C ARG A 38 5.91 0.66 13.45
N PRO A 39 5.19 -0.44 13.75
CA PRO A 39 5.82 -1.73 14.01
C PRO A 39 6.70 -2.15 12.83
N GLN A 40 7.97 -2.45 13.09
CA GLN A 40 8.93 -2.92 12.09
C GLN A 40 8.72 -4.43 11.86
N LEU A 41 8.20 -4.78 10.70
CA LEU A 41 7.83 -6.15 10.34
C LEU A 41 8.83 -6.70 9.33
N ASN A 42 9.45 -7.84 9.65
CA ASN A 42 10.18 -8.63 8.65
C ASN A 42 9.21 -9.19 7.60
N ASP A 43 9.75 -9.75 6.52
CA ASP A 43 8.97 -10.27 5.38
C ASP A 43 7.90 -11.29 5.75
N ALA A 44 8.21 -12.18 6.70
CA ALA A 44 7.26 -13.17 7.17
C ALA A 44 6.10 -12.52 7.92
N ALA A 45 6.40 -11.70 8.91
CA ALA A 45 5.40 -11.00 9.72
C ALA A 45 4.58 -9.99 8.89
N PHE A 46 5.19 -9.35 7.90
CA PHE A 46 4.50 -8.46 6.97
C PHE A 46 3.46 -9.22 6.15
N TYR A 47 3.86 -10.33 5.51
CA TYR A 47 2.92 -11.18 4.77
C TYR A 47 1.80 -11.69 5.69
N ASP A 48 2.17 -12.25 6.85
CA ASP A 48 1.21 -12.84 7.76
C ASP A 48 0.19 -11.82 8.27
N LYS A 49 0.60 -10.56 8.44
CA LYS A 49 -0.28 -9.48 8.90
C LYS A 49 -1.25 -8.99 7.82
N PHE A 50 -0.78 -8.83 6.58
CA PHE A 50 -1.54 -8.09 5.55
C PHE A 50 -2.13 -8.99 4.45
N TYR A 51 -1.53 -10.15 4.21
CA TYR A 51 -1.86 -11.00 3.06
C TYR A 51 -2.22 -12.45 3.43
N ALA A 52 -2.05 -12.86 4.69
CA ALA A 52 -2.51 -14.18 5.13
C ALA A 52 -4.02 -14.35 4.90
N GLY A 53 -4.40 -15.52 4.37
CA GLY A 53 -5.79 -15.82 4.03
C GLY A 53 -6.28 -15.20 2.72
N THR A 54 -5.45 -14.43 2.01
CA THR A 54 -5.75 -13.97 0.65
C THR A 54 -5.28 -14.98 -0.39
N GLU A 55 -5.72 -14.81 -1.65
CA GLU A 55 -5.23 -15.59 -2.79
C GLU A 55 -3.89 -15.08 -3.35
N ILE A 56 -3.23 -14.13 -2.68
CA ILE A 56 -1.97 -13.54 -3.15
C ILE A 56 -0.81 -14.45 -2.74
N PRO A 57 -0.03 -14.99 -3.70
CA PRO A 57 1.16 -15.78 -3.39
C PRO A 57 2.16 -15.00 -2.55
N ARG A 58 2.69 -15.64 -1.49
CA ARG A 58 3.58 -15.02 -0.50
C ARG A 58 4.84 -14.39 -1.07
N ASP A 59 5.37 -14.94 -2.15
CA ASP A 59 6.57 -14.45 -2.80
C ASP A 59 6.37 -13.07 -3.45
N ILE A 60 5.15 -12.74 -3.92
CA ILE A 60 4.88 -11.47 -4.61
C ILE A 60 5.11 -10.24 -3.70
N PRO A 61 4.43 -10.10 -2.54
CA PRO A 61 4.65 -8.95 -1.66
C PRO A 61 6.07 -8.86 -1.12
N ILE A 62 6.70 -10.00 -0.82
CA ILE A 62 8.07 -10.03 -0.31
C ILE A 62 9.06 -9.54 -1.37
N ARG A 63 8.96 -10.06 -2.60
CA ARG A 63 9.86 -9.67 -3.69
C ARG A 63 9.66 -8.21 -4.09
N TYR A 64 8.41 -7.75 -4.15
CA TYR A 64 8.13 -6.35 -4.49
C TYR A 64 8.67 -5.39 -3.43
N ARG A 65 8.50 -5.71 -2.14
CA ARG A 65 9.06 -4.91 -1.05
C ARG A 65 10.57 -4.78 -1.15
N ARG A 66 11.28 -5.88 -1.33
CA ARG A 66 12.75 -5.89 -1.52
C ARG A 66 13.19 -5.12 -2.77
N LEU A 67 12.41 -5.19 -3.84
CA LEU A 67 12.67 -4.41 -5.04
C LEU A 67 12.57 -2.91 -4.75
N LEU A 68 11.54 -2.47 -4.01
CA LEU A 68 11.41 -1.07 -3.61
C LEU A 68 12.52 -0.64 -2.65
N GLU A 69 12.91 -1.46 -1.68
CA GLU A 69 14.06 -1.20 -0.80
C GLU A 69 15.34 -0.97 -1.62
N ALA A 70 15.57 -1.79 -2.65
CA ALA A 70 16.72 -1.64 -3.55
C ALA A 70 16.64 -0.38 -4.43
N ILE A 71 15.45 0.06 -4.81
CA ILE A 71 15.24 1.30 -5.60
C ILE A 71 15.43 2.53 -4.73
N LEU A 72 14.84 2.54 -3.53
CA LEU A 72 14.84 3.69 -2.62
C LEU A 72 16.13 3.78 -1.78
N GLY A 73 16.87 2.68 -1.65
CA GLY A 73 18.10 2.62 -0.86
C GLY A 73 17.85 2.67 0.66
N GLU A 74 16.68 2.24 1.12
CA GLU A 74 16.30 2.26 2.53
C GLU A 74 15.41 1.07 2.94
N ASP A 75 15.37 0.80 4.23
CA ASP A 75 14.56 -0.26 4.84
C ASP A 75 13.06 0.13 4.87
N LEU A 76 12.21 -0.77 4.37
CA LEU A 76 10.77 -0.63 4.33
C LEU A 76 10.08 -1.48 5.41
N ALA A 77 10.78 -1.84 6.49
CA ALA A 77 10.25 -2.61 7.63
C ALA A 77 8.91 -2.07 8.21
N GLY A 78 8.67 -0.75 8.17
CA GLY A 78 7.42 -0.09 8.61
C GLY A 78 6.38 0.20 7.52
N LEU A 79 6.60 -0.26 6.29
CA LEU A 79 5.69 -0.09 5.14
C LEU A 79 4.34 -0.74 5.39
N TRP A 80 3.25 -0.07 4.99
CA TRP A 80 1.89 -0.61 4.99
C TRP A 80 1.35 -0.70 3.54
N PRO A 81 0.37 -1.58 3.27
CA PRO A 81 -0.17 -1.75 1.91
C PRO A 81 -0.75 -0.47 1.28
N ASP A 82 -1.36 0.39 2.10
CA ASP A 82 -2.02 1.62 1.64
C ASP A 82 -1.03 2.79 1.41
N ASP A 83 0.26 2.61 1.69
CA ASP A 83 1.26 3.65 1.45
C ASP A 83 1.41 3.88 -0.06
N ASN A 84 1.09 5.10 -0.51
CA ASN A 84 1.26 5.52 -1.91
C ASN A 84 2.69 5.98 -2.18
N ILE A 85 3.55 5.03 -2.58
CA ILE A 85 4.97 5.27 -2.81
C ILE A 85 5.20 6.27 -3.94
N ALA A 86 4.35 6.28 -4.97
CA ALA A 86 4.46 7.25 -6.05
C ALA A 86 4.17 8.68 -5.58
N ALA A 87 3.24 8.87 -4.65
CA ALA A 87 2.89 10.18 -4.11
C ALA A 87 3.81 10.65 -2.98
N ILE A 88 4.42 9.72 -2.24
CA ILE A 88 5.27 10.03 -1.07
C ILE A 88 6.68 10.46 -1.47
N TYR A 89 7.24 9.83 -2.51
CA TYR A 89 8.62 10.08 -2.95
C TYR A 89 8.63 10.92 -4.22
N ASP A 90 8.65 12.25 -4.06
CA ASP A 90 8.61 13.20 -5.18
C ASP A 90 9.73 12.99 -6.22
N GLY A 91 10.87 12.43 -5.79
CA GLY A 91 12.00 12.11 -6.67
C GLY A 91 11.91 10.75 -7.38
N LEU A 92 10.88 9.95 -7.09
CA LEU A 92 10.72 8.62 -7.65
C LEU A 92 10.02 8.68 -9.00
N ASP A 93 10.75 8.36 -10.08
CA ASP A 93 10.12 8.10 -11.37
C ASP A 93 9.40 6.76 -11.32
N PHE A 94 8.08 6.81 -11.12
CA PHE A 94 7.27 5.59 -11.03
C PHE A 94 7.28 4.78 -12.33
N ALA A 95 7.55 5.39 -13.50
CA ALA A 95 7.72 4.63 -14.73
C ALA A 95 8.96 3.71 -14.69
N ASP A 96 10.08 4.15 -14.09
CA ASP A 96 11.26 3.30 -13.85
C ASP A 96 10.91 2.17 -12.86
N VAL A 97 10.11 2.46 -11.83
CA VAL A 97 9.64 1.44 -10.89
C VAL A 97 8.85 0.35 -11.64
N ILE A 98 7.89 0.73 -12.49
CA ILE A 98 7.13 -0.22 -13.30
C ILE A 98 8.04 -1.03 -14.22
N TYR A 99 9.00 -0.38 -14.88
CA TYR A 99 9.96 -1.09 -15.74
C TYR A 99 10.78 -2.14 -14.98
N ARG A 100 11.21 -1.83 -13.75
CA ARG A 100 11.91 -2.80 -12.89
C ARG A 100 11.00 -3.94 -12.42
N ILE A 101 9.74 -3.64 -12.11
CA ILE A 101 8.72 -4.67 -11.78
C ILE A 101 8.53 -5.62 -12.95
N GLU A 102 8.37 -5.12 -14.19
CA GLU A 102 8.23 -5.95 -15.39
C GLU A 102 9.38 -6.96 -15.51
N ARG A 103 10.62 -6.50 -15.30
CA ARG A 103 11.82 -7.33 -15.38
C ARG A 103 11.91 -8.35 -14.25
N GLU A 104 11.64 -7.93 -13.03
CA GLU A 104 11.69 -8.78 -11.83
C GLU A 104 10.66 -9.91 -11.90
N PHE A 105 9.41 -9.58 -12.26
CA PHE A 105 8.30 -10.53 -12.29
C PHE A 105 8.08 -11.18 -13.66
N ARG A 106 8.85 -10.79 -14.68
CA ARG A 106 8.71 -11.27 -16.08
C ARG A 106 7.29 -11.07 -16.62
N VAL A 107 6.70 -9.93 -16.32
CA VAL A 107 5.36 -9.52 -16.77
C VAL A 107 5.47 -8.30 -17.68
N ARG A 108 4.40 -8.02 -18.43
CA ARG A 108 4.23 -6.75 -19.16
C ARG A 108 3.09 -5.96 -18.56
N ILE A 109 3.34 -4.68 -18.30
CA ILE A 109 2.43 -3.72 -17.70
C ILE A 109 2.27 -2.57 -18.70
N PRO A 110 1.20 -2.56 -19.52
CA PRO A 110 0.97 -1.48 -20.45
C PRO A 110 0.67 -0.19 -19.68
N LEU A 111 1.65 0.72 -19.63
CA LEU A 111 1.60 1.96 -18.84
C LEU A 111 0.36 2.80 -19.15
N ALA A 112 0.03 2.95 -20.44
CA ALA A 112 -1.10 3.77 -20.90
C ALA A 112 -2.47 3.28 -20.39
N GLU A 113 -2.60 1.99 -20.06
CA GLU A 113 -3.85 1.39 -19.61
C GLU A 113 -3.93 1.26 -18.08
N ASN A 114 -2.77 1.17 -17.42
CA ASN A 114 -2.69 0.74 -16.02
C ASN A 114 -2.18 1.83 -15.08
N LEU A 115 -1.53 2.88 -15.58
CA LEU A 115 -1.24 4.09 -14.82
C LEU A 115 -2.33 5.12 -15.11
N LYS A 116 -3.12 5.47 -14.09
CA LYS A 116 -4.06 6.58 -14.18
C LYS A 116 -3.47 7.80 -13.48
N PRO A 117 -3.18 8.88 -14.22
CA PRO A 117 -2.95 10.17 -13.59
C PRO A 117 -4.25 10.67 -12.92
N PRO A 118 -4.12 11.41 -11.81
CA PRO A 118 -2.86 11.70 -11.15
C PRO A 118 -2.41 10.52 -10.27
N LEU A 119 -1.10 10.28 -10.16
CA LEU A 119 -0.52 9.45 -9.09
C LEU A 119 -0.63 10.19 -7.74
N THR A 120 -1.81 10.76 -7.45
CA THR A 120 -2.09 11.55 -6.25
C THR A 120 -2.88 10.72 -5.26
N CYS A 121 -2.75 11.09 -3.99
CA CYS A 121 -3.65 10.70 -2.91
C CYS A 121 -5.08 11.16 -3.24
N GLY A 122 -5.86 10.35 -3.94
CA GLY A 122 -7.30 10.50 -4.07
C GLY A 122 -7.99 9.54 -3.11
N ASP A 123 -9.09 9.97 -2.50
CA ASP A 123 -9.89 9.15 -1.56
C ASP A 123 -10.62 7.97 -2.26
N GLU A 124 -10.53 7.88 -3.59
CA GLU A 124 -11.15 6.81 -4.37
C GLU A 124 -10.12 5.73 -4.70
N ALA A 125 -10.29 4.54 -4.12
CA ALA A 125 -9.54 3.36 -4.49
C ALA A 125 -9.61 3.14 -6.01
N ALA A 126 -8.46 2.91 -6.63
CA ALA A 126 -8.38 2.67 -8.06
C ALA A 126 -9.29 1.50 -8.46
N PRO A 127 -9.95 1.55 -9.65
CA PRO A 127 -10.71 0.43 -10.16
C PRO A 127 -9.88 -0.85 -10.11
N GLN A 128 -10.48 -1.97 -9.66
CA GLN A 128 -9.81 -3.26 -9.57
C GLN A 128 -9.12 -3.61 -10.89
N GLY A 129 -7.81 -3.49 -10.97
CA GLY A 129 -7.13 -3.61 -12.28
C GLY A 129 -5.99 -2.64 -12.45
N THR A 130 -6.11 -1.49 -11.81
CA THR A 130 -5.24 -0.34 -12.04
C THR A 130 -4.18 -0.21 -10.96
N ILE A 131 -3.07 0.42 -11.31
CA ILE A 131 -1.97 0.74 -10.42
C ILE A 131 -2.08 2.23 -10.09
N ASP A 132 -2.38 2.55 -8.82
CA ASP A 132 -2.55 3.92 -8.31
C ASP A 132 -1.33 4.47 -7.55
N GLY A 133 -0.26 3.67 -7.47
CA GLY A 133 0.95 4.03 -6.73
C GLY A 133 1.01 3.50 -5.30
N THR A 134 -0.11 3.01 -4.74
CA THR A 134 -0.09 2.25 -3.49
C THR A 134 0.69 0.96 -3.63
N PHE A 135 1.29 0.51 -2.51
CA PHE A 135 1.96 -0.77 -2.50
C PHE A 135 0.99 -1.91 -2.86
N ASP A 136 -0.22 -1.89 -2.27
CA ASP A 136 -1.21 -2.95 -2.47
C ASP A 136 -1.72 -3.06 -3.91
N SER A 137 -1.93 -1.93 -4.60
CA SER A 137 -2.43 -1.97 -5.99
C SER A 137 -1.49 -2.71 -6.93
N VAL A 138 -0.18 -2.52 -6.76
CA VAL A 138 0.84 -3.26 -7.52
C VAL A 138 0.82 -4.74 -7.18
N ILE A 139 0.72 -5.11 -5.89
CA ILE A 139 0.64 -6.52 -5.48
C ILE A 139 -0.57 -7.22 -6.09
N ARG A 140 -1.76 -6.62 -6.00
CA ARG A 140 -2.98 -7.18 -6.57
C ARG A 140 -2.94 -7.27 -8.09
N TYR A 141 -2.26 -6.31 -8.73
CA TYR A 141 -2.01 -6.38 -10.17
C TYR A 141 -1.17 -7.60 -10.52
N LEU A 142 -0.01 -7.75 -9.86
CA LEU A 142 0.92 -8.85 -10.10
C LEU A 142 0.29 -10.22 -9.80
N ALA A 143 -0.41 -10.35 -8.67
CA ALA A 143 -1.09 -11.59 -8.29
C ALA A 143 -2.11 -12.05 -9.34
N ARG A 144 -2.82 -11.13 -9.99
CA ARG A 144 -3.76 -11.48 -11.07
C ARG A 144 -3.05 -11.88 -12.36
N ARG A 145 -1.98 -11.18 -12.73
CA ARG A 145 -1.23 -11.47 -13.96
C ARG A 145 -0.40 -12.73 -13.88
N LEU A 146 0.04 -13.11 -12.68
CA LEU A 146 0.87 -14.29 -12.43
C LEU A 146 0.06 -15.54 -12.07
N LYS A 147 -1.26 -15.42 -11.87
CA LYS A 147 -2.10 -16.61 -11.70
C LYS A 147 -1.97 -17.46 -12.97
N PRO A 148 -1.58 -18.74 -12.86
CA PRO A 148 -1.62 -19.63 -14.01
C PRO A 148 -3.05 -19.67 -14.54
N GLU A 149 -3.21 -19.62 -15.86
CA GLU A 149 -4.53 -19.85 -16.48
C GLU A 149 -5.06 -21.16 -15.90
N ARG A 150 -6.17 -21.08 -15.14
CA ARG A 150 -6.85 -22.28 -14.69
C ARG A 150 -7.26 -23.00 -15.98
N PRO A 151 -6.84 -24.26 -16.20
CA PRO A 151 -7.26 -24.98 -17.41
C PRO A 151 -8.78 -24.94 -17.48
N ALA A 152 -9.32 -24.65 -18.67
CA ALA A 152 -10.76 -24.66 -18.89
C ALA A 152 -11.25 -26.10 -18.64
N ASP A 153 -12.06 -26.27 -17.60
CA ASP A 153 -12.76 -27.52 -17.29
C ASP A 153 -13.82 -27.83 -18.36
#